data_AF-A0A2D6MCM4-F1
#
_entry.id   AF-A0A2D6MCM4-F1
#
_cell.length_a   1.000
_cell.length_b   1.000
_cell.length_c   1.000
_cell.angle_alpha   90.00
_cell.angle_beta   90.00
_cell.angle_gamma   90.00
#
_symmetry.space_group_name_H-M   'P 1'
#
loop_
_entity.id
_entity.type
_entity.pdbx_description
1 polymer ?
#
loop_
_entity_poly.entity_id
_entity_poly.type
_entity_poly.pdbx_seq_one_letter_code
_entity_poly.pdbx_strand_id
1 'polypeptide(L)'
;MSIFRNHKTSADRSATDRSRHKEKIKKAIHDGIHNIVSNESIIGQDGKKKIRIPVRGIKEYRFVYGSNEKNKKTGSAPGKNIRRGQIIGPRKSAADKKGDKAGKEAGEEFYDVEITLEELSHYLFDDLNLPDLEKKKFKKILSNKWKRKGYKDAGIRPRLSKKETLKNKIRRQKIAKSLENDDSVDDCDNTRFPFHKDDLKYKNIKQSTRENSNAVIFFIMDTSGSMTNDKKFIARSFFFLLYHFIRHKYNHTEIVFISHTIKAKEVSEDDFFKRGSSGGTFISSGLEKCLEICKKRYHKENWNIYTFHCSDGDNWPEDNDKSISLSLTLRDLCQLYCFIQVSPNSEVESMWTDGGMIKKYEPITDSKFKVSNIPDKDHVWPEFLKIFGGRI
;
A
#
# COMPACT_ATOMS: atom_id res chain seq x y z
N MET A 1 -26.72 25.16 37.37
CA MET A 1 -26.96 25.67 36.01
C MET A 1 -25.83 25.21 35.10
N SER A 2 -26.12 24.43 34.07
CA SER A 2 -25.14 24.03 33.06
C SER A 2 -25.02 25.18 32.05
N ILE A 3 -23.90 25.88 32.05
CA ILE A 3 -23.66 26.97 31.08
C ILE A 3 -23.18 26.34 29.78
N PHE A 4 -24.09 26.20 28.81
CA PHE A 4 -23.73 25.79 27.46
C PHE A 4 -23.05 26.97 26.75
N ARG A 5 -21.72 26.95 26.66
CA ARG A 5 -20.98 27.89 25.80
C ARG A 5 -20.97 27.35 24.38
N ASN A 6 -21.60 28.09 23.45
CA ASN A 6 -21.47 27.84 22.02
C ASN A 6 -20.01 28.03 21.60
N HIS A 7 -19.35 26.92 21.28
CA HIS A 7 -17.97 26.96 20.79
C HIS A 7 -17.99 27.45 19.33
N LYS A 8 -17.51 28.69 19.09
CA LYS A 8 -17.40 29.34 17.77
C LYS A 8 -16.28 28.74 16.89
N THR A 9 -16.08 27.44 16.91
CA THR A 9 -15.24 26.77 15.93
C THR A 9 -16.14 26.19 14.86
N SER A 10 -16.25 26.90 13.73
CA SER A 10 -16.71 26.33 12.45
C SER A 10 -15.66 25.33 11.91
N ALA A 11 -15.17 24.46 12.77
CA ALA A 11 -14.37 23.32 12.38
C ALA A 11 -15.36 22.24 11.95
N ASP A 12 -15.28 21.84 10.69
CA ASP A 12 -16.06 20.75 10.13
C ASP A 12 -15.71 19.45 10.89
N ARG A 13 -16.42 19.18 11.99
CA ARG A 13 -16.21 17.98 12.82
C ARG A 13 -16.31 16.71 11.97
N SER A 14 -17.14 16.74 10.92
CA SER A 14 -17.28 15.64 9.98
C SER A 14 -15.99 15.39 9.18
N ALA A 15 -15.23 16.44 8.84
CA ALA A 15 -13.93 16.29 8.20
C ALA A 15 -12.90 15.65 9.14
N THR A 16 -12.87 16.06 10.41
CA THR A 16 -11.97 15.47 11.42
C THR A 16 -12.30 13.99 11.68
N ASP A 17 -13.58 13.65 11.83
CA ASP A 17 -13.99 12.27 12.07
C ASP A 17 -13.76 11.37 10.86
N ARG A 18 -13.96 11.88 9.64
CA ARG A 18 -13.56 11.17 8.41
C ARG A 18 -12.06 10.90 8.36
N SER A 19 -11.23 11.86 8.79
CA SER A 19 -9.76 11.66 8.84
C SER A 19 -9.38 10.57 9.83
N ARG A 20 -9.95 10.59 11.05
CA ARG A 20 -9.73 9.56 12.07
C ARG A 20 -10.18 8.18 11.59
N HIS A 21 -11.33 8.11 10.92
CA HIS A 21 -11.83 6.87 10.36
C HIS A 21 -10.87 6.31 9.28
N LYS A 22 -10.37 7.17 8.39
CA LYS A 22 -9.36 6.78 7.40
C LYS A 22 -8.06 6.30 8.05
N GLU A 23 -7.58 6.98 9.10
CA GLU A 23 -6.39 6.54 9.85
C GLU A 23 -6.60 5.17 10.50
N LYS A 24 -7.79 4.91 11.06
CA LYS A 24 -8.12 3.59 11.62
C LYS A 24 -8.17 2.50 10.57
N ILE A 25 -8.76 2.77 9.41
CA ILE A 25 -8.75 1.84 8.28
C ILE A 25 -7.32 1.58 7.83
N LYS A 26 -6.50 2.62 7.64
CA LYS A 26 -5.09 2.47 7.30
C LYS A 26 -4.34 1.59 8.30
N LYS A 27 -4.57 1.81 9.60
CA LYS A 27 -3.96 1.01 10.66
C LYS A 27 -4.46 -0.44 10.66
N ALA A 28 -5.76 -0.66 10.53
CA ALA A 28 -6.33 -2.00 10.47
C ALA A 28 -5.90 -2.77 9.21
N ILE A 29 -5.73 -2.08 8.09
CA ILE A 29 -5.11 -2.64 6.88
C ILE A 29 -3.68 -3.05 7.22
N HIS A 30 -2.85 -2.13 7.73
CA HIS A 30 -1.45 -2.41 8.06
C HIS A 30 -1.29 -3.61 9.00
N ASP A 31 -2.10 -3.67 10.06
CA ASP A 31 -2.08 -4.76 11.04
C ASP A 31 -2.72 -6.06 10.49
N GLY A 32 -3.52 -5.97 9.42
CA GLY A 32 -4.28 -7.08 8.82
C GLY A 32 -3.73 -7.63 7.50
N ILE A 33 -2.69 -7.02 6.92
CA ILE A 33 -2.06 -7.43 5.65
C ILE A 33 -1.75 -8.94 5.68
N HIS A 34 -1.19 -9.43 6.78
CA HIS A 34 -0.75 -10.82 6.94
C HIS A 34 -1.87 -11.82 6.67
N ASN A 35 -3.06 -11.55 7.22
CA ASN A 35 -4.22 -12.42 7.11
C ASN A 35 -4.89 -12.34 5.72
N ILE A 36 -4.80 -11.18 5.07
CA ILE A 36 -5.36 -10.95 3.73
C ILE A 36 -4.55 -11.73 2.70
N VAL A 37 -3.23 -11.61 2.78
CA VAL A 37 -2.30 -12.21 1.81
C VAL A 37 -2.29 -13.74 1.91
N SER A 38 -2.70 -14.30 3.05
CA SER A 38 -2.72 -15.74 3.32
C SER A 38 -3.59 -16.55 2.34
N ASN A 39 -4.67 -15.96 1.85
CA ASN A 39 -5.76 -16.70 1.20
C ASN A 39 -5.92 -16.35 -0.29
N GLU A 40 -5.04 -15.55 -0.90
CA GLU A 40 -5.25 -14.98 -2.23
C GLU A 40 -4.27 -15.49 -3.30
N SER A 41 -4.79 -15.76 -4.50
CA SER A 41 -4.02 -16.00 -5.74
C SER A 41 -3.47 -14.67 -6.27
N ILE A 42 -2.26 -14.68 -6.84
CA ILE A 42 -1.55 -13.46 -7.24
C ILE A 42 -2.17 -12.82 -8.48
N ILE A 43 -2.52 -13.61 -9.50
CA ILE A 43 -3.00 -13.08 -10.79
C ILE A 43 -4.51 -13.30 -10.99
N GLY A 44 -5.09 -14.27 -10.27
CA GLY A 44 -6.33 -14.92 -10.71
C GLY A 44 -7.55 -14.80 -9.80
N GLN A 45 -7.93 -13.63 -9.28
CA GLN A 45 -9.32 -13.43 -8.84
C GLN A 45 -9.85 -12.06 -9.26
N ASP A 46 -11.02 -12.09 -9.93
CA ASP A 46 -11.75 -10.96 -10.51
C ASP A 46 -11.69 -9.69 -9.63
N GLY A 47 -11.53 -8.53 -10.28
CA GLY A 47 -11.53 -7.21 -9.64
C GLY A 47 -12.85 -6.80 -8.95
N LYS A 48 -13.75 -7.75 -8.73
CA LYS A 48 -15.00 -7.62 -7.96
C LYS A 48 -14.92 -8.21 -6.55
N LYS A 49 -13.84 -8.92 -6.20
CA LYS A 49 -13.69 -9.50 -4.88
C LYS A 49 -13.46 -8.38 -3.85
N LYS A 50 -14.25 -8.42 -2.78
CA LYS A 50 -14.17 -7.48 -1.65
C LYS A 50 -13.50 -8.16 -0.48
N ILE A 51 -12.48 -7.52 0.07
CA ILE A 51 -11.75 -8.00 1.24
C ILE A 51 -12.41 -7.41 2.48
N ARG A 52 -12.75 -8.25 3.45
CA ARG A 52 -13.34 -7.82 4.73
C ARG A 52 -12.22 -7.64 5.74
N ILE A 53 -12.07 -6.41 6.23
CA ILE A 53 -11.05 -6.07 7.22
C ILE A 53 -11.75 -5.68 8.51
N PRO A 54 -11.50 -6.38 9.63
CA PRO A 54 -12.07 -6.02 10.92
C PRO A 54 -11.40 -4.75 11.44
N VAL A 55 -12.16 -3.67 11.59
CA VAL A 55 -11.69 -2.40 12.14
C VAL A 55 -12.16 -2.28 13.57
N ARG A 56 -11.24 -1.96 14.49
CA ARG A 56 -11.57 -1.69 15.89
C ARG A 56 -12.57 -0.54 16.00
N GLY A 57 -13.71 -0.84 16.60
CA GLY A 57 -14.76 0.12 16.93
C GLY A 57 -14.25 1.27 17.77
N ILE A 58 -14.91 2.42 17.65
CA ILE A 58 -14.67 3.55 18.55
C ILE A 58 -15.53 3.29 19.79
N LYS A 59 -14.92 3.01 20.94
CA LYS A 59 -15.66 2.99 22.20
C LYS A 59 -16.08 4.42 22.54
N GLU A 60 -17.37 4.69 22.49
CA GLU A 60 -17.90 5.93 23.05
C GLU A 60 -17.82 5.85 24.58
N TYR A 61 -17.10 6.79 25.19
CA TYR A 61 -17.05 6.86 26.64
C TYR A 61 -18.40 7.34 27.14
N ARG A 62 -19.18 6.42 27.70
CA ARG A 62 -20.39 6.76 28.44
C ARG A 62 -20.03 7.07 29.88
N PHE A 63 -20.56 8.17 30.40
CA PHE A 63 -20.60 8.36 31.84
C PHE A 63 -21.53 7.32 32.44
N VAL A 64 -20.95 6.31 33.08
CA VAL A 64 -21.69 5.39 33.93
C VAL A 64 -21.67 5.99 35.33
N TYR A 65 -22.86 6.20 35.90
CA TYR A 65 -22.96 6.55 37.30
C TYR A 65 -22.35 5.39 38.10
N GLY A 66 -21.26 5.66 38.82
CA GLY A 66 -20.72 4.69 39.76
C GLY A 66 -21.76 4.39 40.83
N SER A 67 -21.83 3.14 41.28
CA SER A 67 -22.62 2.71 42.44
C SER A 67 -22.00 3.24 43.75
N ASN A 68 -21.88 4.57 43.85
CA ASN A 68 -21.31 5.29 44.97
C ASN A 68 -22.40 5.68 45.99
N GLU A 69 -23.28 4.74 46.38
CA GLU A 69 -24.28 5.00 47.43
C GLU A 69 -23.63 5.47 48.74
N LYS A 70 -22.41 5.00 49.03
CA LYS A 70 -21.70 5.31 50.27
C LYS A 70 -20.66 6.44 50.17
N ASN A 71 -20.35 6.96 48.97
CA ASN A 71 -19.30 7.98 48.79
C ASN A 71 -19.75 9.11 47.85
N LYS A 72 -20.48 10.09 48.41
CA LYS A 72 -20.97 11.31 47.73
C LYS A 72 -19.89 12.38 47.49
N LYS A 73 -18.60 12.04 47.49
CA LYS A 73 -17.52 13.01 47.21
C LYS A 73 -17.20 13.01 45.72
N THR A 74 -17.30 14.17 45.08
CA THR A 74 -16.75 14.39 43.74
C THR A 74 -15.23 14.19 43.80
N GLY A 75 -14.66 13.39 42.89
CA GLY A 75 -13.22 13.19 42.81
C GLY A 75 -12.50 14.52 42.60
N SER A 76 -11.93 15.07 43.66
CA SER A 76 -11.14 16.29 43.67
C SER A 76 -9.73 15.92 44.08
N ALA A 77 -8.73 16.37 43.30
CA ALA A 77 -7.32 16.26 43.66
C ALA A 77 -6.75 17.67 43.85
N PRO A 78 -7.10 18.35 44.97
CA PRO A 78 -6.52 19.66 45.24
C PRO A 78 -5.01 19.52 45.42
N GLY A 79 -4.22 20.33 44.72
CA GLY A 79 -2.77 20.40 44.86
C GLY A 79 -1.92 19.42 44.02
N LYS A 80 -2.50 18.65 43.08
CA LYS A 80 -1.72 17.82 42.14
C LYS A 80 -1.93 18.26 40.70
N ASN A 81 -0.83 18.50 39.97
CA ASN A 81 -0.85 18.75 38.53
C ASN A 81 -1.21 17.46 37.78
N ILE A 82 -2.48 17.29 37.43
CA ILE A 82 -2.96 16.13 36.69
C ILE A 82 -2.66 16.30 35.19
N ARG A 83 -2.07 15.27 34.57
CA ARG A 83 -1.88 15.22 33.10
C ARG A 83 -2.99 14.43 32.43
N ARG A 84 -3.32 14.79 31.18
CA ARG A 84 -4.31 14.07 30.35
C ARG A 84 -3.84 12.63 30.15
N GLY A 85 -4.59 11.66 30.68
CA GLY A 85 -4.25 10.23 30.67
C GLY A 85 -3.84 9.63 32.02
N GLN A 86 -3.72 10.44 33.08
CA GLN A 86 -3.39 9.97 34.42
C GLN A 86 -4.60 9.29 35.10
N ILE A 87 -4.44 8.03 35.50
CA ILE A 87 -5.44 7.28 36.26
C ILE A 87 -5.35 7.67 37.74
N ILE A 88 -6.45 8.13 38.33
CA ILE A 88 -6.52 8.52 39.75
C ILE A 88 -7.32 7.45 40.50
N GLY A 89 -6.61 6.64 41.28
CA GLY A 89 -7.17 5.55 42.09
C GLY A 89 -6.51 4.20 41.76
N PRO A 90 -6.20 3.36 42.76
CA PRO A 90 -5.57 2.07 42.52
C PRO A 90 -6.59 1.11 41.90
N ARG A 91 -6.44 0.81 40.60
CA ARG A 91 -6.97 -0.45 40.07
C ARG A 91 -6.05 -1.52 40.63
N LYS A 92 -6.52 -2.31 41.60
CA LYS A 92 -5.79 -3.51 42.04
C LYS A 92 -5.49 -4.32 40.78
N SER A 93 -4.22 -4.40 40.42
CA SER A 93 -3.73 -5.20 39.30
C SER A 93 -4.17 -6.64 39.54
N ALA A 94 -5.17 -7.10 38.80
CA ALA A 94 -5.42 -8.52 38.68
C ALA A 94 -4.25 -9.09 37.88
N ALA A 95 -3.51 -9.98 38.51
CA ALA A 95 -2.39 -10.69 37.92
C ALA A 95 -2.78 -11.33 36.58
N ASP A 96 -1.86 -11.28 35.62
CA ASP A 96 -1.91 -12.03 34.37
C ASP A 96 -2.15 -13.52 34.68
N LYS A 97 -3.40 -13.96 34.50
CA LYS A 97 -3.72 -15.38 34.37
C LYS A 97 -3.86 -15.70 32.89
N LYS A 98 -2.79 -16.28 32.35
CA LYS A 98 -2.83 -17.22 31.22
C LYS A 98 -3.90 -18.28 31.56
N GLY A 99 -5.02 -18.24 30.85
CA GLY A 99 -6.13 -19.17 31.05
C GLY A 99 -7.22 -18.92 30.03
N ASP A 100 -7.45 -19.93 29.21
CA ASP A 100 -8.39 -19.99 28.08
C ASP A 100 -9.87 -20.04 28.55
N LYS A 101 -10.28 -19.05 29.34
CA LYS A 101 -11.66 -18.86 29.79
C LYS A 101 -12.14 -17.51 29.32
N ALA A 102 -13.18 -17.50 28.48
CA ALA A 102 -13.85 -16.29 28.01
C ALA A 102 -14.17 -15.37 29.21
N GLY A 103 -13.51 -14.21 29.25
CA GLY A 103 -13.68 -13.23 30.31
C GLY A 103 -15.11 -12.68 30.34
N LYS A 104 -15.57 -12.23 31.52
CA LYS A 104 -16.86 -11.53 31.68
C LYS A 104 -16.81 -10.06 31.23
N GLU A 105 -15.67 -9.60 30.71
CA GLU A 105 -15.54 -8.25 30.16
C GLU A 105 -16.09 -8.22 28.73
N ALA A 106 -16.83 -7.17 28.38
CA ALA A 106 -17.32 -6.98 27.02
C ALA A 106 -16.11 -6.89 26.06
N GLY A 107 -16.09 -7.79 25.07
CA GLY A 107 -15.05 -7.86 24.05
C GLY A 107 -14.89 -6.55 23.27
N GLU A 108 -13.82 -6.44 22.50
CA GLU A 108 -13.67 -5.33 21.55
C GLU A 108 -14.69 -5.49 20.41
N GLU A 109 -15.48 -4.45 20.15
CA GLU A 109 -16.37 -4.42 18.98
C GLU A 109 -15.52 -4.20 17.72
N PHE A 110 -15.65 -5.11 16.75
CA PHE A 110 -15.04 -4.98 15.43
C PHE A 110 -16.12 -4.72 14.38
N TYR A 111 -15.84 -3.80 13.45
CA TYR A 111 -16.68 -3.54 12.29
C TYR A 111 -15.98 -4.08 11.05
N ASP A 112 -16.68 -4.91 10.28
CA ASP A 112 -16.16 -5.38 9.00
C ASP A 112 -16.32 -4.29 7.96
N VAL A 113 -15.21 -3.78 7.44
CA VAL A 113 -15.20 -2.88 6.30
C VAL A 113 -14.86 -3.69 5.05
N GLU A 114 -15.72 -3.59 4.03
CA GLU A 114 -15.46 -4.15 2.71
C GLU A 114 -14.61 -3.17 1.90
N ILE A 115 -13.40 -3.60 1.50
CA ILE A 115 -12.48 -2.79 0.70
C ILE A 115 -12.19 -3.50 -0.62
N THR A 116 -12.12 -2.74 -1.71
CA THR A 116 -11.70 -3.28 -3.02
C THR A 116 -10.19 -3.43 -3.08
N LEU A 117 -9.68 -4.33 -3.92
CA LEU A 117 -8.24 -4.54 -4.05
C LEU A 117 -7.50 -3.28 -4.57
N GLU A 118 -8.14 -2.47 -5.42
CA GLU A 118 -7.59 -1.19 -5.88
C GLU A 118 -7.48 -0.17 -4.74
N GLU A 119 -8.50 -0.06 -3.89
CA GLU A 119 -8.44 0.82 -2.71
C GLU A 119 -7.40 0.34 -1.70
N LEU A 120 -7.32 -0.97 -1.46
CA LEU A 120 -6.29 -1.57 -0.62
C LEU A 120 -4.88 -1.21 -1.13
N SER A 121 -4.64 -1.39 -2.43
CA SER A 121 -3.38 -1.04 -3.08
C SER A 121 -3.05 0.45 -2.94
N HIS A 122 -4.04 1.33 -3.10
CA HIS A 122 -3.88 2.77 -2.90
C HIS A 122 -3.52 3.11 -1.44
N TYR A 123 -4.15 2.48 -0.46
CA TYR A 123 -3.82 2.71 0.95
C TYR A 123 -2.42 2.22 1.34
N LEU A 124 -1.96 1.12 0.73
CA LEU A 124 -0.66 0.50 1.00
C LEU A 124 0.50 1.20 0.29
N PHE A 125 0.32 1.54 -0.98
CA PHE A 125 1.43 1.87 -1.90
C PHE A 125 1.56 3.35 -2.25
N ASP A 126 0.64 4.19 -1.80
CA ASP A 126 0.70 5.64 -2.03
C ASP A 126 1.97 6.27 -1.46
N ASP A 127 2.37 5.82 -0.27
CA ASP A 127 3.51 6.34 0.48
C ASP A 127 4.84 5.71 0.00
N LEU A 128 4.79 4.74 -0.91
CA LEU A 128 5.93 4.02 -1.45
C LEU A 128 6.32 4.52 -2.83
N ASN A 129 7.61 4.72 -3.07
CA ASN A 129 8.14 5.08 -4.38
C ASN A 129 9.10 4.01 -4.87
N LEU A 130 8.95 3.60 -6.15
CA LEU A 130 9.94 2.73 -6.77
C LEU A 130 11.26 3.50 -6.90
N PRO A 131 12.37 2.94 -6.40
CA PRO A 131 13.70 3.38 -6.81
C PRO A 131 13.79 3.34 -8.34
N ASP A 132 14.29 4.42 -8.93
CA ASP A 132 14.68 4.53 -10.34
C ASP A 132 13.61 4.16 -11.38
N LEU A 133 12.45 4.82 -11.30
CA LEU A 133 11.49 4.84 -12.41
C LEU A 133 12.08 5.58 -13.62
N GLU A 134 12.75 4.84 -14.51
CA GLU A 134 13.22 5.40 -15.78
C GLU A 134 12.08 5.53 -16.79
N LYS A 135 11.98 6.72 -17.39
CA LYS A 135 11.16 6.96 -18.58
C LYS A 135 11.93 6.45 -19.80
N LYS A 136 11.59 5.25 -20.27
CA LYS A 136 12.21 4.65 -21.45
C LYS A 136 11.78 5.35 -22.74
N LYS A 137 12.67 5.35 -23.75
CA LYS A 137 12.55 6.17 -24.97
C LYS A 137 11.48 5.67 -25.94
N PHE A 138 11.25 4.37 -26.02
CA PHE A 138 10.31 3.78 -26.99
C PHE A 138 9.01 3.34 -26.32
N LYS A 139 7.91 3.98 -26.76
CA LYS A 139 6.57 3.92 -26.16
C LYS A 139 5.65 3.12 -27.07
N LYS A 140 5.44 1.83 -26.81
CA LYS A 140 4.55 1.01 -27.66
C LYS A 140 3.06 1.17 -27.36
N ILE A 141 2.66 1.78 -26.25
CA ILE A 141 1.24 1.84 -25.88
C ILE A 141 0.87 3.23 -25.34
N LEU A 142 -0.03 3.91 -26.03
CA LEU A 142 -0.66 5.16 -25.58
C LEU A 142 -1.88 4.78 -24.73
N SER A 143 -1.84 5.00 -23.40
CA SER A 143 -3.07 4.91 -22.60
C SER A 143 -3.79 6.25 -22.65
N ASN A 144 -5.09 6.19 -22.98
CA ASN A 144 -5.94 7.37 -22.99
C ASN A 144 -6.53 7.55 -21.59
N LYS A 145 -6.01 8.51 -20.82
CA LYS A 145 -6.64 8.93 -19.56
C LYS A 145 -7.42 10.22 -19.76
N TRP A 146 -8.65 10.26 -19.25
CA TRP A 146 -9.45 11.48 -19.21
C TRP A 146 -8.87 12.43 -18.16
N LYS A 147 -8.39 13.60 -18.59
CA LYS A 147 -7.89 14.64 -17.69
C LYS A 147 -8.69 15.92 -17.88
N ARG A 148 -8.96 16.61 -16.76
CA ARG A 148 -9.60 17.92 -16.79
C ARG A 148 -8.63 18.96 -17.36
N LYS A 149 -8.97 19.55 -18.51
CA LYS A 149 -8.25 20.63 -19.18
C LYS A 149 -9.09 21.92 -19.15
N GLY A 150 -9.22 22.50 -17.96
CA GLY A 150 -9.88 23.81 -17.78
C GLY A 150 -11.41 23.78 -17.91
N TYR A 151 -11.96 24.86 -18.47
CA TYR A 151 -13.40 25.08 -18.63
C TYR A 151 -13.77 25.42 -20.08
N LYS A 152 -15.03 25.21 -20.44
CA LYS A 152 -15.67 25.54 -21.72
C LYS A 152 -17.01 26.21 -21.46
N ASP A 153 -17.52 26.98 -22.42
CA ASP A 153 -18.79 27.71 -22.28
C ASP A 153 -20.01 26.80 -22.51
N ALA A 154 -19.82 25.72 -23.26
CA ALA A 154 -20.86 24.72 -23.53
C ALA A 154 -20.39 23.31 -23.14
N GLY A 155 -21.33 22.48 -22.66
CA GLY A 155 -21.09 21.10 -22.28
C GLY A 155 -22.32 20.41 -21.68
N ILE A 156 -22.15 19.15 -21.29
CA ILE A 156 -23.21 18.35 -20.68
C ILE A 156 -23.44 18.81 -19.24
N ARG A 157 -24.70 18.89 -18.79
CA ARG A 157 -25.13 19.38 -17.46
C ARG A 157 -24.34 18.81 -16.26
N PRO A 158 -23.97 17.52 -16.20
CA PRO A 158 -23.15 16.99 -15.10
C PRO A 158 -21.75 17.60 -14.99
N ARG A 159 -21.21 18.15 -16.08
CA ARG A 159 -19.91 18.84 -16.10
C ARG A 159 -20.03 20.31 -15.73
N LEU A 160 -21.21 20.85 -15.43
CA LEU A 160 -21.40 22.25 -15.07
C LEU A 160 -20.64 22.59 -13.78
N SER A 161 -19.78 23.60 -13.86
CA SER A 161 -19.07 24.14 -12.70
C SER A 161 -19.91 25.23 -12.05
N LYS A 162 -20.66 24.87 -11.00
CA LYS A 162 -21.52 25.82 -10.26
C LYS A 162 -20.74 27.03 -9.74
N LYS A 163 -19.53 26.81 -9.22
CA LYS A 163 -18.67 27.86 -8.65
C LYS A 163 -18.19 28.88 -9.69
N GLU A 164 -17.67 28.42 -10.82
CA GLU A 164 -17.21 29.33 -11.89
C GLU A 164 -18.39 30.03 -12.57
N THR A 165 -19.50 29.33 -12.73
CA THR A 165 -20.72 29.91 -13.30
C THR A 165 -21.24 31.06 -12.44
N LEU A 166 -21.25 30.88 -11.13
CA LEU A 166 -21.61 31.95 -10.19
C LEU A 166 -20.61 33.11 -10.22
N LYS A 167 -19.31 32.82 -10.32
CA LYS A 167 -18.26 33.85 -10.43
C LYS A 167 -18.44 34.72 -11.67
N ASN A 168 -18.79 34.11 -12.81
CA ASN A 168 -19.09 34.84 -14.04
C ASN A 168 -20.35 35.69 -13.92
N LYS A 169 -21.43 35.15 -13.31
CA LYS A 169 -22.63 35.92 -13.01
C LYS A 169 -22.32 37.18 -12.18
N ILE A 170 -21.54 37.03 -11.10
CA ILE A 170 -21.17 38.17 -10.23
C ILE A 170 -20.31 39.18 -11.00
N ARG A 171 -19.38 38.72 -11.85
CA ARG A 171 -18.61 39.64 -12.72
C ARG A 171 -19.52 40.44 -13.64
N ARG A 172 -20.47 39.78 -14.31
CA ARG A 172 -21.44 40.45 -15.19
C ARG A 172 -22.31 41.44 -14.42
N GLN A 173 -22.77 41.07 -13.22
CA GLN A 173 -23.53 41.95 -12.35
C GLN A 173 -22.74 43.19 -11.96
N LYS A 174 -21.46 43.04 -11.57
CA LYS A 174 -20.58 44.16 -11.22
C LYS A 174 -20.31 45.08 -12.41
N ILE A 175 -20.12 44.52 -13.61
CA ILE A 175 -19.94 45.31 -14.83
C ILE A 175 -21.20 46.10 -15.17
N ALA A 176 -22.39 45.48 -15.06
CA ALA A 176 -23.66 46.17 -15.29
C ALA A 176 -23.84 47.34 -14.31
N LYS A 177 -23.65 47.09 -13.00
CA LYS A 177 -23.69 48.16 -11.98
C LYS A 177 -22.69 49.29 -12.25
N SER A 178 -21.46 48.94 -12.66
CA SER A 178 -20.42 49.93 -12.97
C SER A 178 -20.70 50.77 -14.22
N LEU A 179 -21.48 50.26 -15.18
CA LEU A 179 -21.87 51.01 -16.38
C LEU A 179 -23.07 51.94 -16.09
N GLU A 180 -23.92 51.56 -15.16
CA GLU A 180 -25.11 52.32 -14.77
C GLU A 180 -24.79 53.55 -13.91
N ASN A 181 -23.52 53.77 -13.49
CA ASN A 181 -23.07 54.93 -12.71
C ASN A 181 -23.99 55.28 -11.53
N ASP A 182 -24.60 54.27 -10.92
CA ASP A 182 -25.54 54.45 -9.81
C ASP A 182 -24.95 53.83 -8.55
N ASP A 183 -24.13 54.62 -7.85
CA ASP A 183 -23.58 54.30 -6.53
C ASP A 183 -24.64 54.45 -5.41
N SER A 184 -25.90 54.76 -5.76
CA SER A 184 -26.97 55.06 -4.79
C SER A 184 -28.04 53.97 -4.61
N VAL A 185 -27.91 52.82 -5.29
CA VAL A 185 -28.87 51.71 -5.13
C VAL A 185 -28.50 50.85 -3.92
N ASP A 186 -29.18 51.13 -2.81
CA ASP A 186 -29.28 50.27 -1.63
C ASP A 186 -29.35 48.78 -2.02
N ASP A 187 -28.63 47.92 -1.29
CA ASP A 187 -28.67 46.43 -1.40
C ASP A 187 -30.06 45.83 -1.10
N CYS A 188 -31.10 46.66 -0.98
CA CYS A 188 -32.46 46.37 -0.52
C CYS A 188 -33.45 46.03 -1.64
N ASP A 189 -33.16 46.37 -2.90
CA ASP A 189 -34.02 45.97 -4.02
C ASP A 189 -33.71 44.53 -4.45
N ASN A 190 -34.58 43.62 -4.02
CA ASN A 190 -34.59 42.18 -4.29
C ASN A 190 -34.79 41.81 -5.78
N THR A 191 -34.33 42.63 -6.72
CA THR A 191 -34.40 42.31 -8.14
C THR A 191 -33.39 41.20 -8.46
N ARG A 192 -33.92 40.00 -8.66
CA ARG A 192 -33.10 38.81 -8.92
C ARG A 192 -32.39 38.95 -10.25
N PHE A 193 -31.09 39.22 -10.24
CA PHE A 193 -30.25 39.13 -11.44
C PHE A 193 -30.23 37.67 -11.95
N PRO A 194 -30.80 37.34 -13.13
CA PRO A 194 -30.89 35.97 -13.61
C PRO A 194 -29.55 35.47 -14.15
N PHE A 195 -29.37 34.15 -14.25
CA PHE A 195 -28.22 33.57 -14.95
C PHE A 195 -28.40 33.71 -16.46
N HIS A 196 -27.34 34.14 -17.16
CA HIS A 196 -27.30 34.17 -18.62
C HIS A 196 -26.57 32.92 -19.17
N LYS A 197 -26.79 32.59 -20.46
CA LYS A 197 -26.10 31.45 -21.10
C LYS A 197 -24.58 31.61 -21.07
N ASP A 198 -24.08 32.85 -21.19
CA ASP A 198 -22.64 33.16 -21.18
C ASP A 198 -21.99 33.03 -19.79
N ASP A 199 -22.81 32.99 -18.73
CA ASP A 199 -22.31 32.74 -17.38
C ASP A 199 -21.91 31.27 -17.21
N LEU A 200 -22.48 30.36 -18.01
CA LEU A 200 -22.31 28.92 -17.84
C LEU A 200 -20.88 28.50 -18.17
N LYS A 201 -20.23 27.81 -17.22
CA LYS A 201 -18.92 27.20 -17.43
C LYS A 201 -18.96 25.71 -17.12
N TYR A 202 -18.56 24.90 -18.08
CA TYR A 202 -18.48 23.45 -18.01
C TYR A 202 -17.04 22.99 -17.86
N LYS A 203 -16.81 21.95 -17.06
CA LYS A 203 -15.51 21.30 -16.90
C LYS A 203 -15.15 20.62 -18.22
N ASN A 204 -14.05 21.06 -18.83
CA ASN A 204 -13.55 20.47 -20.05
C ASN A 204 -12.70 19.24 -19.71
N ILE A 205 -13.12 18.09 -20.20
CA ILE A 205 -12.40 16.82 -20.03
C ILE A 205 -11.92 16.41 -21.41
N LYS A 206 -10.60 16.41 -21.61
CA LYS A 206 -9.97 15.93 -22.85
C LYS A 206 -9.19 14.66 -22.54
N GLN A 207 -9.09 13.77 -23.49
CA GLN A 207 -8.13 12.67 -23.42
C GLN A 207 -6.72 13.29 -23.46
N SER A 208 -5.92 12.93 -22.48
CA SER A 208 -4.50 13.25 -22.46
C SER A 208 -3.76 11.94 -22.57
N THR A 209 -2.91 11.85 -23.57
CA THR A 209 -1.99 10.73 -23.72
C THR A 209 -1.00 10.80 -22.56
N ARG A 210 -0.97 9.77 -21.72
CA ARG A 210 0.12 9.60 -20.75
C ARG A 210 1.19 8.73 -21.38
N GLU A 211 2.44 9.09 -21.13
CA GLU A 211 3.59 8.26 -21.45
C GLU A 211 3.49 7.00 -20.58
N ASN A 212 3.34 5.84 -21.21
CA ASN A 212 3.38 4.56 -20.50
C ASN A 212 4.79 3.99 -20.60
N SER A 213 5.36 3.64 -19.46
CA SER A 213 6.51 2.76 -19.39
C SER A 213 6.01 1.32 -19.27
N ASN A 214 6.61 0.40 -20.01
CA ASN A 214 6.35 -1.02 -19.86
C ASN A 214 7.28 -1.58 -18.78
N ALA A 215 6.78 -2.50 -17.96
CA ALA A 215 7.56 -3.21 -16.97
C ALA A 215 7.40 -4.72 -17.13
N VAL A 216 8.48 -5.46 -16.93
CA VAL A 216 8.47 -6.92 -16.80
C VAL A 216 8.98 -7.30 -15.43
N ILE A 217 8.27 -8.21 -14.77
CA ILE A 217 8.65 -8.76 -13.48
C ILE A 217 9.05 -10.22 -13.68
N PHE A 218 10.28 -10.55 -13.28
CA PHE A 218 10.76 -11.91 -13.17
C PHE A 218 10.62 -12.36 -11.72
N PHE A 219 9.80 -13.38 -11.50
CA PHE A 219 9.72 -14.09 -10.23
C PHE A 219 10.50 -15.38 -10.33
N ILE A 220 11.58 -15.48 -9.58
CA ILE A 220 12.40 -16.67 -9.47
C ILE A 220 12.16 -17.26 -8.09
N MET A 221 11.82 -18.54 -8.01
CA MET A 221 11.61 -19.22 -6.74
C MET A 221 12.28 -20.58 -6.73
N ASP A 222 12.86 -20.94 -5.59
CA ASP A 222 13.33 -22.28 -5.33
C ASP A 222 12.15 -23.22 -5.02
N THR A 223 12.14 -24.38 -5.67
CA THR A 223 11.13 -25.43 -5.50
C THR A 223 11.71 -26.73 -4.93
N SER A 224 12.93 -26.65 -4.41
CA SER A 224 13.67 -27.70 -3.71
C SER A 224 12.93 -28.28 -2.50
N GLY A 225 13.51 -29.35 -1.95
CA GLY A 225 12.94 -30.03 -0.78
C GLY A 225 12.99 -29.21 0.52
N SER A 226 13.92 -28.26 0.63
CA SER A 226 14.12 -27.42 1.82
C SER A 226 13.12 -26.24 1.92
N MET A 227 12.39 -25.97 0.82
CA MET A 227 11.28 -25.04 0.76
C MET A 227 9.97 -25.69 1.23
N THR A 228 9.73 -25.65 2.54
CA THR A 228 8.48 -26.10 3.17
C THR A 228 7.28 -25.23 2.77
N ASN A 229 6.06 -25.71 3.03
CA ASN A 229 4.83 -24.97 2.72
C ASN A 229 4.79 -23.59 3.38
N ASP A 230 5.32 -23.45 4.60
CA ASP A 230 5.36 -22.18 5.33
C ASP A 230 6.33 -21.19 4.67
N LYS A 231 7.51 -21.64 4.23
CA LYS A 231 8.46 -20.80 3.49
C LYS A 231 7.87 -20.35 2.13
N LYS A 232 7.22 -21.28 1.42
CA LYS A 232 6.50 -20.96 0.16
C LYS A 232 5.37 -19.97 0.39
N PHE A 233 4.68 -20.07 1.53
CA PHE A 233 3.61 -19.14 1.89
C PHE A 233 4.15 -17.73 2.13
N ILE A 234 5.28 -17.58 2.82
CA ILE A 234 5.94 -16.27 3.01
C ILE A 234 6.39 -15.71 1.66
N ALA A 235 7.04 -16.53 0.82
CA ALA A 235 7.50 -16.11 -0.50
C ALA A 235 6.33 -15.68 -1.41
N ARG A 236 5.24 -16.45 -1.43
CA ARG A 236 3.99 -16.10 -2.13
C ARG A 236 3.42 -14.79 -1.62
N SER A 237 3.45 -14.59 -0.31
CA SER A 237 2.93 -13.38 0.30
C SER A 237 3.71 -12.13 -0.13
N PHE A 238 5.04 -12.25 -0.18
CA PHE A 238 5.90 -11.20 -0.67
C PHE A 238 5.66 -10.91 -2.17
N PHE A 239 5.58 -11.94 -3.01
CA PHE A 239 5.32 -11.78 -4.45
C PHE A 239 3.95 -11.17 -4.74
N PHE A 240 2.93 -11.49 -3.94
CA PHE A 240 1.61 -10.89 -4.04
C PHE A 240 1.66 -9.37 -3.86
N LEU A 241 2.28 -8.90 -2.76
CA LEU A 241 2.43 -7.48 -2.50
C LEU A 241 3.21 -6.79 -3.62
N LEU A 242 4.26 -7.45 -4.11
CA LEU A 242 5.11 -6.91 -5.15
C LEU A 242 4.39 -6.76 -6.49
N TYR A 243 3.62 -7.77 -6.88
CA TYR A 243 2.80 -7.72 -8.08
C TYR A 243 1.82 -6.55 -8.03
N HIS A 244 1.08 -6.40 -6.93
CA HIS A 244 0.12 -5.31 -6.79
C HIS A 244 0.79 -3.94 -6.73
N PHE A 245 1.96 -3.83 -6.11
CA PHE A 245 2.73 -2.61 -6.07
C PHE A 245 3.17 -2.15 -7.48
N ILE A 246 3.75 -3.07 -8.26
CA ILE A 246 4.22 -2.73 -9.62
C ILE A 246 3.04 -2.47 -10.54
N ARG A 247 1.95 -3.25 -10.46
CA ARG A 247 0.71 -3.01 -11.23
C ARG A 247 0.03 -1.69 -10.86
N HIS A 248 0.19 -1.22 -9.62
CA HIS A 248 -0.31 0.10 -9.22
C HIS A 248 0.50 1.25 -9.87
N LYS A 249 1.80 1.05 -10.08
CA LYS A 249 2.71 2.08 -10.63
C LYS A 249 2.80 2.05 -12.15
N TYR A 250 2.66 0.88 -12.78
CA TYR A 250 2.72 0.68 -14.23
C TYR A 250 1.37 0.25 -14.79
N ASN A 251 1.00 0.80 -15.95
CA ASN A 251 -0.26 0.45 -16.62
C ASN A 251 -0.17 -0.90 -17.35
N HIS A 252 1.02 -1.27 -17.82
CA HIS A 252 1.26 -2.51 -18.53
C HIS A 252 2.46 -3.21 -17.91
N THR A 253 2.18 -4.39 -17.34
CA THR A 253 3.15 -5.20 -16.62
C THR A 253 3.04 -6.64 -17.10
N GLU A 254 4.14 -7.18 -17.60
CA GLU A 254 4.26 -8.61 -17.91
C GLU A 254 4.95 -9.34 -16.75
N ILE A 255 4.61 -10.61 -16.56
CA ILE A 255 5.13 -11.44 -15.47
C ILE A 255 5.68 -12.71 -16.06
N VAL A 256 6.86 -13.10 -15.61
CA VAL A 256 7.51 -14.36 -15.97
C VAL A 256 7.85 -15.11 -14.68
N PHE A 257 7.34 -16.32 -14.56
CA PHE A 257 7.64 -17.20 -13.42
C PHE A 257 8.71 -18.22 -13.81
N ILE A 258 9.75 -18.30 -12.98
CA ILE A 258 10.87 -19.22 -13.15
C ILE A 258 11.01 -20.03 -11.87
N SER A 259 10.72 -21.32 -11.94
CA SER A 259 11.05 -22.25 -10.87
C SER A 259 12.42 -22.87 -11.13
N HIS A 260 13.24 -23.00 -10.09
CA HIS A 260 14.52 -23.69 -10.19
C HIS A 260 14.69 -24.75 -9.10
N THR A 261 15.59 -25.68 -9.40
CA THR A 261 16.16 -26.73 -8.52
C THR A 261 17.59 -26.95 -9.03
N ILE A 262 17.88 -28.11 -9.63
CA ILE A 262 19.11 -28.36 -10.41
C ILE A 262 18.98 -27.74 -11.82
N LYS A 263 17.76 -27.72 -12.37
CA LYS A 263 17.46 -27.13 -13.69
C LYS A 263 16.30 -26.15 -13.55
N ALA A 264 16.43 -24.98 -14.17
CA ALA A 264 15.38 -23.97 -14.20
C ALA A 264 14.41 -24.15 -15.37
N LYS A 265 13.14 -23.83 -15.12
CA LYS A 265 12.05 -23.87 -16.11
C LYS A 265 11.17 -22.64 -15.97
N GLU A 266 10.66 -22.15 -17.10
CA GLU A 266 9.57 -21.18 -17.12
C GLU A 266 8.26 -21.93 -16.86
N VAL A 267 7.46 -21.44 -15.90
CA VAL A 267 6.27 -22.13 -15.41
C VAL A 267 5.06 -21.21 -15.37
N SER A 268 3.87 -21.80 -15.25
CA SER A 268 2.65 -21.04 -14.97
C SER A 268 2.58 -20.63 -13.48
N GLU A 269 1.69 -19.70 -13.12
CA GLU A 269 1.48 -19.30 -11.72
C GLU A 269 1.10 -20.49 -10.83
N ASP A 270 0.20 -21.34 -11.31
CA ASP A 270 -0.27 -22.50 -10.56
C ASP A 270 0.87 -23.49 -10.28
N ASP A 271 1.66 -23.79 -11.32
CA ASP A 271 2.82 -24.65 -11.20
C ASP A 271 3.89 -24.05 -10.28
N PHE A 272 4.05 -22.73 -10.32
CA PHE A 272 5.03 -22.02 -9.50
C PHE A 272 4.77 -22.25 -8.00
N PHE A 273 3.52 -22.16 -7.53
CA PHE A 273 3.21 -22.29 -6.09
C PHE A 273 2.89 -23.72 -5.63
N LYS A 274 2.31 -24.55 -6.48
CA LYS A 274 1.82 -25.89 -6.09
C LYS A 274 2.88 -26.99 -6.27
N ARG A 275 3.85 -26.79 -7.15
CA ARG A 275 4.86 -27.81 -7.45
C ARG A 275 5.92 -27.86 -6.34
N GLY A 276 6.20 -29.06 -5.85
CA GLY A 276 7.35 -29.35 -5.00
C GLY A 276 8.19 -30.42 -5.68
N SER A 277 9.51 -30.24 -5.71
CA SER A 277 10.44 -31.25 -6.22
C SER A 277 11.48 -31.54 -5.15
N SER A 278 11.64 -32.80 -4.76
CA SER A 278 12.71 -33.21 -3.85
C SER A 278 14.02 -33.29 -4.63
N GLY A 279 14.79 -32.21 -4.64
CA GLY A 279 16.10 -32.13 -5.26
C GLY A 279 16.95 -31.03 -4.63
N GLY A 280 18.25 -31.03 -4.90
CA GLY A 280 19.15 -29.96 -4.49
C GLY A 280 18.92 -28.67 -5.28
N THR A 281 19.55 -27.60 -4.80
CA THR A 281 19.37 -26.23 -5.34
C THR A 281 20.65 -25.74 -6.01
N PHE A 282 20.53 -25.34 -7.28
CA PHE A 282 21.52 -24.54 -7.97
C PHE A 282 20.91 -23.20 -8.36
N ILE A 283 21.28 -22.15 -7.63
CA ILE A 283 20.80 -20.78 -7.85
C ILE A 283 21.18 -20.27 -9.24
N SER A 284 22.37 -20.62 -9.73
CA SER A 284 22.83 -20.18 -11.06
C SER A 284 21.86 -20.61 -12.17
N SER A 285 21.23 -21.78 -12.05
CA SER A 285 20.31 -22.30 -13.06
C SER A 285 19.12 -21.35 -13.27
N GLY A 286 18.58 -20.79 -12.19
CA GLY A 286 17.50 -19.81 -12.24
C GLY A 286 17.93 -18.50 -12.90
N LEU A 287 19.12 -18.00 -12.54
CA LEU A 287 19.68 -16.77 -13.08
C LEU A 287 20.01 -16.89 -14.58
N GLU A 288 20.58 -18.02 -15.00
CA GLU A 288 20.83 -18.31 -16.42
C GLU A 288 19.55 -18.29 -17.23
N LYS A 289 18.49 -18.93 -16.73
CA LYS A 289 17.19 -18.96 -17.41
C LYS A 289 16.58 -17.56 -17.49
N CYS A 290 16.71 -16.77 -16.43
CA CYS A 290 16.26 -15.38 -16.42
C CYS A 290 16.99 -14.55 -17.48
N LEU A 291 18.33 -14.67 -17.56
CA LEU A 291 19.13 -13.99 -18.57
C LEU A 291 18.78 -14.42 -19.99
N GLU A 292 18.54 -15.72 -20.21
CA GLU A 292 18.11 -16.27 -21.50
C GLU A 292 16.78 -15.63 -21.96
N ILE A 293 15.77 -15.62 -21.08
CA ILE A 293 14.44 -15.05 -21.40
C ILE A 293 14.55 -13.54 -21.60
N CYS A 294 15.31 -12.86 -20.75
CA CYS A 294 15.55 -11.42 -20.87
C CYS A 294 16.15 -11.08 -22.24
N LYS A 295 17.23 -11.74 -22.65
CA LYS A 295 17.87 -11.47 -23.96
C LYS A 295 16.98 -11.79 -25.16
N LYS A 296 16.13 -12.83 -25.05
CA LYS A 296 15.22 -13.24 -26.15
C LYS A 296 14.00 -12.35 -26.31
N ARG A 297 13.37 -11.92 -25.21
CA ARG A 297 12.05 -11.24 -25.24
C ARG A 297 12.12 -9.75 -24.87
N TYR A 298 13.09 -9.32 -24.06
CA TYR A 298 13.05 -8.01 -23.39
C TYR A 298 14.34 -7.20 -23.59
N HIS A 299 14.26 -6.18 -24.45
CA HIS A 299 15.36 -5.23 -24.63
C HIS A 299 15.34 -4.12 -23.56
N LYS A 300 16.50 -3.83 -22.95
CA LYS A 300 16.70 -2.84 -21.86
C LYS A 300 16.23 -1.41 -22.19
N GLU A 301 16.20 -1.06 -23.47
CA GLU A 301 15.75 0.26 -23.91
C GLU A 301 14.22 0.42 -23.93
N ASN A 302 13.49 -0.69 -24.02
CA ASN A 302 12.04 -0.70 -24.20
C ASN A 302 11.29 -1.09 -22.91
N TRP A 303 11.91 -1.92 -22.07
CA TRP A 303 11.29 -2.49 -20.88
C TRP A 303 12.05 -2.09 -19.61
N ASN A 304 11.31 -1.82 -18.55
CA ASN A 304 11.84 -1.80 -17.19
C ASN A 304 11.80 -3.22 -16.63
N ILE A 305 12.96 -3.75 -16.30
CA ILE A 305 13.14 -5.13 -15.87
C ILE A 305 13.37 -5.16 -14.37
N TYR A 306 12.50 -5.88 -13.67
CA TYR A 306 12.56 -6.11 -12.24
C TYR A 306 12.69 -7.60 -11.98
N THR A 307 13.68 -8.01 -11.21
CA THR A 307 13.92 -9.43 -10.90
C THR A 307 13.90 -9.65 -9.41
N PHE A 308 13.06 -10.57 -8.96
CA PHE A 308 12.91 -10.95 -7.56
C PHE A 308 13.16 -12.43 -7.42
N HIS A 309 14.16 -12.78 -6.62
CA HIS A 309 14.58 -14.14 -6.41
C HIS A 309 14.36 -14.53 -4.94
N CYS A 310 13.47 -15.49 -4.70
CA CYS A 310 13.23 -16.05 -3.37
C CYS A 310 13.83 -17.46 -3.26
N SER A 311 14.64 -17.68 -2.23
CA SER A 311 15.24 -18.98 -1.88
C SER A 311 15.35 -19.08 -0.36
N ASP A 312 15.55 -20.28 0.18
CA ASP A 312 15.90 -20.48 1.60
C ASP A 312 17.38 -20.22 1.92
N GLY A 313 18.20 -20.03 0.88
CA GLY A 313 19.61 -19.66 0.98
C GLY A 313 20.58 -20.84 0.93
N ASP A 314 20.07 -22.06 0.72
CA ASP A 314 20.90 -23.26 0.54
C ASP A 314 21.35 -23.35 -0.92
N ASN A 315 22.66 -23.39 -1.12
CA ASN A 315 23.27 -23.56 -2.42
C ASN A 315 24.50 -24.45 -2.31
N TRP A 316 24.73 -25.25 -3.36
CA TRP A 316 25.93 -26.06 -3.45
C TRP A 316 27.19 -25.18 -3.55
N PRO A 317 28.28 -25.52 -2.82
CA PRO A 317 29.50 -24.72 -2.80
C PRO A 317 30.07 -24.40 -4.19
N GLU A 318 30.00 -25.36 -5.12
CA GLU A 318 30.53 -25.27 -6.48
C GLU A 318 29.80 -24.24 -7.35
N ASP A 319 28.56 -23.90 -6.99
CA ASP A 319 27.72 -22.98 -7.76
C ASP A 319 27.84 -21.52 -7.30
N ASN A 320 28.52 -21.27 -6.18
CA ASN A 320 28.53 -19.93 -5.57
C ASN A 320 29.18 -18.87 -6.47
N ASP A 321 30.38 -19.14 -7.00
CA ASP A 321 31.10 -18.18 -7.85
C ASP A 321 30.32 -17.88 -9.15
N LYS A 322 29.69 -18.92 -9.69
CA LYS A 322 28.84 -18.81 -10.87
C LYS A 322 27.59 -17.97 -10.59
N SER A 323 26.94 -18.20 -9.46
CA SER A 323 25.77 -17.42 -9.06
C SER A 323 26.08 -15.93 -8.85
N ILE A 324 27.26 -15.61 -8.32
CA ILE A 324 27.73 -14.24 -8.07
C ILE A 324 27.99 -13.53 -9.40
N SER A 325 28.77 -14.15 -10.30
CA SER A 325 29.06 -13.57 -11.61
C SER A 325 27.78 -13.33 -12.42
N LEU A 326 26.85 -14.29 -12.44
CA LEU A 326 25.56 -14.12 -13.10
C LEU A 326 24.71 -13.01 -12.47
N SER A 327 24.69 -12.93 -11.14
CA SER A 327 23.98 -11.87 -10.41
C SER A 327 24.48 -10.47 -10.78
N LEU A 328 25.80 -10.31 -10.93
CA LEU A 328 26.40 -9.06 -11.41
C LEU A 328 25.96 -8.72 -12.84
N THR A 329 25.98 -9.70 -13.75
CA THR A 329 25.50 -9.46 -15.13
C THR A 329 24.01 -9.11 -15.18
N LEU A 330 23.20 -9.73 -14.33
CA LEU A 330 21.77 -9.48 -14.25
C LEU A 330 21.46 -8.11 -13.62
N ARG A 331 22.23 -7.71 -12.61
CA ARG A 331 22.18 -6.37 -12.01
C ARG A 331 22.39 -5.27 -13.05
N ASP A 332 23.33 -5.43 -13.97
CA ASP A 332 23.63 -4.40 -14.97
C ASP A 332 22.52 -4.29 -16.04
N LEU A 333 21.76 -5.37 -16.26
CA LEU A 333 20.61 -5.41 -17.16
C LEU A 333 19.32 -4.89 -16.52
N CYS A 334 19.10 -5.21 -15.24
CA CYS A 334 17.88 -4.88 -14.50
C CYS A 334 17.94 -3.49 -13.87
N GLN A 335 16.77 -2.91 -13.59
CA GLN A 335 16.65 -1.69 -12.79
C GLN A 335 16.76 -2.02 -11.30
N LEU A 336 16.19 -3.16 -10.91
CA LEU A 336 16.28 -3.68 -9.57
C LEU A 336 16.34 -5.20 -9.64
N TYR A 337 17.36 -5.76 -9.02
CA TYR A 337 17.46 -7.16 -8.70
C TYR A 337 17.40 -7.29 -7.18
N CYS A 338 16.50 -8.11 -6.67
CA CYS A 338 16.39 -8.37 -5.25
C CYS A 338 16.47 -9.86 -4.96
N PHE A 339 17.39 -10.22 -4.06
CA PHE A 339 17.51 -11.55 -3.51
C PHE A 339 16.87 -11.57 -2.11
N ILE A 340 15.95 -12.50 -1.91
CA ILE A 340 15.14 -12.64 -0.69
C ILE A 340 15.39 -14.03 -0.15
N GLN A 341 15.98 -14.08 1.05
CA GLN A 341 16.11 -15.34 1.77
C GLN A 341 14.91 -15.52 2.69
N VAL A 342 14.34 -16.72 2.71
CA VAL A 342 13.29 -17.13 3.63
C VAL A 342 13.84 -18.16 4.59
N SER A 343 14.50 -17.69 5.66
CA SER A 343 15.04 -18.53 6.72
C SER A 343 14.45 -18.12 8.07
N PRO A 344 13.79 -19.03 8.82
CA PRO A 344 13.29 -18.70 10.14
C PRO A 344 14.44 -18.30 11.06
N ASN A 345 14.22 -17.28 11.89
CA ASN A 345 15.20 -16.76 12.84
C ASN A 345 15.40 -17.77 13.99
N SER A 346 16.04 -18.91 13.71
CA SER A 346 16.53 -19.80 14.74
C SER A 346 18.01 -19.52 14.93
N GLU A 347 18.38 -18.93 16.08
CA GLU A 347 19.78 -18.64 16.46
C GLU A 347 20.67 -19.90 16.38
N VAL A 348 20.07 -21.09 16.45
CA VAL A 348 20.75 -22.38 16.44
C VAL A 348 21.28 -22.75 15.04
N GLU A 349 20.60 -22.34 13.96
CA GLU A 349 20.99 -22.70 12.59
C GLU A 349 22.07 -21.75 12.03
N SER A 350 22.11 -20.51 12.53
CA SER A 350 23.13 -19.51 12.20
C SER A 350 24.53 -19.82 12.77
N MET A 351 24.63 -20.75 13.72
CA MET A 351 25.91 -21.12 14.35
C MET A 351 26.68 -22.22 13.59
N TRP A 352 25.98 -22.99 12.74
CA TRP A 352 26.54 -24.15 12.02
C TRP A 352 26.48 -24.01 10.49
N THR A 353 25.60 -23.17 9.97
CA THR A 353 25.56 -22.83 8.55
C THR A 353 26.33 -21.53 8.31
N ASP A 354 27.09 -21.49 7.23
CA ASP A 354 27.95 -20.38 6.84
C ASP A 354 27.09 -19.19 6.34
N GLY A 355 26.16 -18.69 7.16
CA GLY A 355 25.27 -17.55 6.91
C GLY A 355 24.42 -17.56 5.65
N GLY A 356 24.28 -18.72 4.99
CA GLY A 356 23.59 -18.86 3.71
C GLY A 356 24.16 -17.95 2.60
N MET A 357 23.40 -17.81 1.53
CA MET A 357 23.77 -16.95 0.41
C MET A 357 23.76 -15.45 0.72
N ILE A 358 23.01 -15.01 1.74
CA ILE A 358 22.96 -13.59 2.11
C ILE A 358 24.35 -13.04 2.42
N LYS A 359 25.16 -13.71 3.25
CA LYS A 359 26.50 -13.20 3.61
C LYS A 359 27.42 -13.04 2.39
N LYS A 360 27.22 -13.86 1.36
CA LYS A 360 27.97 -13.80 0.10
C LYS A 360 27.49 -12.67 -0.82
N TYR A 361 26.20 -12.33 -0.75
CA TYR A 361 25.62 -11.25 -1.54
C TYR A 361 25.70 -9.87 -0.87
N GLU A 362 25.77 -9.79 0.46
CA GLU A 362 25.96 -8.55 1.23
C GLU A 362 27.07 -7.63 0.69
N PRO A 363 28.30 -8.10 0.41
CA PRO A 363 29.38 -7.23 -0.10
C PRO A 363 29.12 -6.71 -1.52
N ILE A 364 28.14 -7.27 -2.23
CA ILE A 364 27.82 -6.93 -3.63
C ILE A 364 26.61 -5.99 -3.70
N THR A 365 25.98 -5.70 -2.56
CA THR A 365 24.78 -4.87 -2.49
C THR A 365 25.03 -3.45 -2.98
N ASP A 366 24.08 -2.94 -3.74
CA ASP A 366 24.10 -1.60 -4.34
C ASP A 366 22.65 -1.09 -4.44
N SER A 367 22.47 0.15 -4.87
CA SER A 367 21.19 0.76 -5.23
C SER A 367 20.28 -0.16 -6.07
N LYS A 368 20.86 -0.86 -7.05
CA LYS A 368 20.17 -1.78 -7.98
C LYS A 368 20.13 -3.23 -7.50
N PHE A 369 20.99 -3.64 -6.58
CA PHE A 369 21.02 -5.02 -6.07
C PHE A 369 20.77 -5.03 -4.57
N LYS A 370 19.58 -5.49 -4.17
CA LYS A 370 19.13 -5.48 -2.78
C LYS A 370 19.00 -6.89 -2.25
N VAL A 371 19.40 -7.08 -0.99
CA VAL A 371 19.30 -8.35 -0.29
C VAL A 371 18.40 -8.15 0.93
N SER A 372 17.50 -9.09 1.17
CA SER A 372 16.56 -9.06 2.29
C SER A 372 16.41 -10.46 2.89
N ASN A 373 16.21 -10.53 4.20
CA ASN A 373 15.90 -11.76 4.92
C ASN A 373 14.50 -11.63 5.54
N ILE A 374 13.63 -12.60 5.26
CA ILE A 374 12.27 -12.63 5.82
C ILE A 374 12.15 -13.86 6.74
N PRO A 375 12.29 -13.67 8.06
CA PRO A 375 12.26 -14.80 8.99
C PRO A 375 10.86 -15.31 9.30
N ASP A 376 9.87 -14.42 9.29
CA ASP A 376 8.50 -14.76 9.63
C ASP A 376 7.53 -13.91 8.80
N LYS A 377 6.27 -14.33 8.74
CA LYS A 377 5.19 -13.61 8.07
C LYS A 377 5.13 -12.15 8.51
N ASP A 378 5.38 -11.86 9.78
CA ASP A 378 5.30 -10.52 10.36
C ASP A 378 6.34 -9.55 9.74
N HIS A 379 7.46 -10.08 9.26
CA HIS A 379 8.57 -9.33 8.69
C HIS A 379 8.42 -9.06 7.18
N VAL A 380 7.41 -9.65 6.52
CA VAL A 380 7.18 -9.44 5.07
C VAL A 380 6.99 -7.96 4.75
N TRP A 381 6.18 -7.24 5.52
CA TRP A 381 5.89 -5.83 5.26
C TRP A 381 7.05 -4.89 5.60
N PRO A 382 7.69 -4.96 6.78
CA PRO A 382 8.89 -4.17 7.07
C PRO A 382 10.01 -4.33 6.04
N GLU A 383 10.30 -5.56 5.60
CA GLU A 383 11.32 -5.83 4.59
C GLU A 383 10.90 -5.29 3.21
N PHE A 384 9.62 -5.39 2.87
CA PHE A 384 9.07 -4.76 1.66
C PHE A 384 9.28 -3.24 1.66
N LEU A 385 9.01 -2.57 2.79
CA LEU A 385 9.26 -1.13 2.95
C LEU A 385 10.75 -0.80 2.79
N LYS A 386 11.65 -1.61 3.35
CA LYS A 386 13.10 -1.44 3.24
C LYS A 386 13.59 -1.54 1.79
N ILE A 387 13.04 -2.46 1.00
CA ILE A 387 13.37 -2.63 -0.41
C ILE A 387 12.92 -1.42 -1.24
N PHE A 388 11.74 -0.85 -0.95
CA PHE A 388 11.14 0.23 -1.74
C PHE A 388 11.14 1.61 -1.06
N GLY A 389 11.94 1.79 0.00
CA GLY A 389 12.19 3.10 0.61
C GLY A 389 10.98 3.75 1.29
N GLY A 390 10.04 2.95 1.80
CA GLY A 390 8.92 3.47 2.59
C GLY A 390 9.39 4.04 3.93
N ARG A 391 8.70 5.05 4.46
CA ARG A 391 8.89 5.44 5.86
C ARG A 391 8.44 4.28 6.76
N ILE A 392 9.36 3.77 7.57
CA ILE A 392 9.07 2.83 8.67
C ILE A 392 8.33 3.58 9.77
#